data_AF-A0A536QMK0-F1
#
_entry.id   AF-A0A536QMK0-F1
#
_cell.length_a   1.000
_cell.length_b   1.000
_cell.length_c   1.000
_cell.angle_alpha   90.00
_cell.angle_beta   90.00
_cell.angle_gamma   90.00
#
_symmetry.space_group_name_H-M   'P 1'
#
loop_
_entity.id
_entity.type
_entity.pdbx_description
1 polymer ?
#
loop_
_entity_poly.entity_id
_entity_poly.type
_entity_poly.pdbx_seq_one_letter_code
_entity_poly.pdbx_strand_id
1 'polypeptide(L)'
;MRSVIIFFLVAVLTVSAPPLRAMAMTLTVDDPSDGVQCPSATFTTISAAVLAANPLGGDTILVCDGLYTEQVTINKSLMLQGAAGQTPTVHAPAAMVVPKSIITVTALVSVIIDNLIISGPGGSSCDSIRSGIRVDTGATATITHNLITDIHDTPFGGCQNGIGIIVGSQSDGTTGMATINDNILQGYQKGGIVVDNAGSSAVITNNVVTGVGRTEIIAQNGVQVSRGAMVPPSNLQNNTITGNFYLNRSASTTPAFATGILYFQAGDASFAGPLNSGNKLRHNQVNVSIIP
;
A
#
# COMPACT_ATOMS: atom_id res chain seq x y z
N MET A 1 -71.53 -40.47 8.15
CA MET A 1 -70.71 -40.28 6.94
C MET A 1 -69.54 -39.39 7.33
N ARG A 2 -68.33 -39.93 7.50
CA ARG A 2 -67.12 -39.17 7.87
C ARG A 2 -66.18 -39.19 6.66
N SER A 3 -66.00 -38.02 6.04
CA SER A 3 -65.10 -37.82 4.90
C SER A 3 -63.64 -37.91 5.34
N VAL A 4 -62.85 -38.71 4.63
CA VAL A 4 -61.40 -38.81 4.79
C VAL A 4 -60.76 -37.89 3.74
N ILE A 5 -60.04 -36.88 4.20
CA ILE A 5 -59.25 -35.96 3.36
C ILE A 5 -57.82 -36.52 3.30
N ILE A 6 -57.36 -36.87 2.10
CA ILE A 6 -56.00 -37.34 1.83
C ILE A 6 -55.14 -36.13 1.49
N PHE A 7 -54.17 -35.80 2.35
CA PHE A 7 -53.14 -34.79 2.06
C PHE A 7 -52.03 -35.41 1.21
N PHE A 8 -51.86 -34.92 -0.02
CA PHE A 8 -50.68 -35.21 -0.84
C PHE A 8 -49.51 -34.34 -0.36
N LEU A 9 -48.50 -34.99 0.22
CA LEU A 9 -47.23 -34.36 0.57
C LEU A 9 -46.38 -34.21 -0.69
N VAL A 10 -46.25 -33.00 -1.22
CA VAL A 10 -45.31 -32.69 -2.31
C VAL A 10 -43.93 -32.50 -1.70
N ALA A 11 -43.05 -33.49 -1.86
CA ALA A 11 -41.65 -33.38 -1.48
C ALA A 11 -40.92 -32.48 -2.51
N VAL A 12 -40.59 -31.25 -2.11
CA VAL A 12 -39.72 -30.37 -2.89
C VAL A 12 -38.27 -30.84 -2.68
N LEU A 13 -37.72 -31.53 -3.68
CA LEU A 13 -36.29 -31.84 -3.72
C LEU A 13 -35.51 -30.54 -3.98
N THR A 14 -34.85 -30.01 -2.96
CA THR A 14 -33.85 -28.95 -3.15
C THR A 14 -32.55 -29.59 -3.65
N VAL A 15 -32.26 -29.40 -4.94
CA VAL A 15 -30.94 -29.74 -5.48
C VAL A 15 -29.94 -28.73 -4.93
N SER A 16 -29.26 -29.11 -3.84
CA SER A 16 -28.06 -28.45 -3.36
C SER A 16 -26.95 -28.71 -4.38
N ALA A 17 -26.78 -27.80 -5.34
CA ALA A 17 -25.57 -27.81 -6.16
C ALA A 17 -24.39 -27.50 -5.22
N PRO A 18 -23.34 -28.35 -5.17
CA PRO A 18 -22.15 -28.01 -4.41
C PRO A 18 -21.60 -26.68 -4.92
N PRO A 19 -21.13 -25.78 -4.05
CA PRO A 19 -20.57 -24.51 -4.50
C PRO A 19 -19.45 -24.83 -5.50
N LEU A 20 -19.56 -24.29 -6.71
CA LEU A 20 -18.51 -24.36 -7.71
C LEU A 20 -17.30 -23.64 -7.10
N ARG A 21 -16.31 -24.39 -6.60
CA ARG A 21 -15.01 -23.80 -6.26
C ARG A 21 -14.39 -23.38 -7.57
N ALA A 22 -14.52 -22.10 -7.91
CA ALA A 22 -13.69 -21.50 -8.94
C ALA A 22 -12.24 -21.72 -8.53
N MET A 23 -11.49 -22.47 -9.35
CA MET A 23 -10.08 -22.69 -9.11
C MET A 23 -9.33 -21.37 -9.32
N ALA A 24 -8.38 -21.08 -8.43
CA ALA A 24 -7.47 -19.96 -8.58
C ALA A 24 -6.82 -20.01 -9.98
N MET A 25 -6.96 -18.92 -10.74
CA MET A 25 -6.39 -18.78 -12.07
C MET A 25 -5.20 -17.82 -12.04
N THR A 26 -4.23 -18.05 -12.94
CA THR A 26 -3.17 -17.08 -13.23
C THR A 26 -3.59 -16.24 -14.43
N LEU A 27 -3.80 -14.94 -14.20
CA LEU A 27 -4.05 -13.93 -15.23
C LEU A 27 -2.73 -13.26 -15.57
N THR A 28 -2.21 -13.51 -16.78
CA THR A 28 -0.91 -12.99 -17.20
C THR A 28 -1.07 -11.67 -17.92
N VAL A 29 -0.31 -10.67 -17.48
CA VAL A 29 -0.28 -9.31 -18.02
C VAL A 29 1.07 -9.08 -18.68
N ASP A 30 1.07 -8.57 -19.91
CA ASP A 30 2.26 -8.08 -20.59
C ASP A 30 2.00 -6.65 -21.04
N ASP A 31 3.04 -5.82 -21.15
CA ASP A 31 2.82 -4.42 -21.47
C ASP A 31 2.43 -4.24 -22.95
N PRO A 32 1.81 -3.11 -23.34
CA PRO A 32 1.35 -2.92 -24.71
C PRO A 32 2.49 -2.54 -25.67
N SER A 33 3.76 -2.56 -25.23
CA SER A 33 4.87 -2.01 -25.99
C SER A 33 5.35 -2.98 -27.08
N ASP A 34 5.55 -4.25 -26.72
CA ASP A 34 5.98 -5.30 -27.66
C ASP A 34 5.29 -6.67 -27.45
N GLY A 35 4.76 -6.96 -26.24
CA GLY A 35 4.06 -8.21 -25.93
C GLY A 35 4.95 -9.45 -26.04
N VAL A 36 6.26 -9.30 -25.80
CA VAL A 36 7.27 -10.32 -26.06
C VAL A 36 7.65 -11.09 -24.79
N GLN A 37 7.58 -10.43 -23.63
CA GLN A 37 8.05 -10.95 -22.34
C GLN A 37 7.16 -12.11 -21.89
N CYS A 38 5.87 -12.05 -22.22
CA CYS A 38 4.89 -13.09 -21.98
C CYS A 38 3.96 -13.30 -23.19
N PRO A 39 4.36 -14.14 -24.17
CA PRO A 39 3.59 -14.37 -25.40
C PRO A 39 2.19 -14.96 -25.17
N SER A 40 1.94 -15.56 -24.01
CA SER A 40 0.63 -16.09 -23.61
C SER A 40 -0.19 -15.12 -22.76
N ALA A 41 0.26 -13.88 -22.59
CA ALA A 41 -0.47 -12.86 -21.85
C ALA A 41 -1.81 -12.56 -22.53
N THR A 42 -2.85 -12.48 -21.72
CA THR A 42 -4.22 -12.20 -22.19
C THR A 42 -4.67 -10.79 -21.83
N PHE A 43 -3.85 -10.05 -21.09
CA PHE A 43 -4.11 -8.68 -20.67
C PHE A 43 -2.93 -7.79 -21.00
N THR A 44 -3.21 -6.56 -21.42
CA THR A 44 -2.21 -5.52 -21.68
C THR A 44 -2.08 -4.49 -20.56
N THR A 45 -2.95 -4.57 -19.54
CA THR A 45 -2.94 -3.70 -18.36
C THR A 45 -3.28 -4.49 -17.10
N ILE A 46 -2.74 -4.06 -15.97
CA ILE A 46 -2.99 -4.66 -14.67
C ILE A 46 -4.44 -4.44 -14.28
N SER A 47 -5.00 -3.25 -14.52
CA SER A 47 -6.40 -2.95 -14.22
C SER A 47 -7.39 -3.86 -14.96
N ALA A 48 -7.11 -4.25 -16.21
CA ALA A 48 -7.95 -5.19 -16.94
C ALA A 48 -7.92 -6.59 -16.31
N ALA A 49 -6.75 -7.06 -15.87
CA ALA A 49 -6.63 -8.32 -15.16
C ALA A 49 -7.35 -8.29 -13.80
N VAL A 50 -7.24 -7.20 -13.03
CA VAL A 50 -8.00 -7.01 -11.78
C VAL A 50 -9.51 -7.05 -12.03
N LEU A 51 -9.97 -6.41 -13.11
CA LEU A 51 -11.39 -6.42 -13.49
C LEU A 51 -11.87 -7.84 -13.84
N ALA A 52 -11.02 -8.65 -14.48
CA ALA A 52 -11.34 -10.03 -14.86
C ALA A 52 -11.21 -11.04 -13.71
N ALA A 53 -10.42 -10.74 -12.67
CA ALA A 53 -10.17 -11.64 -11.55
C ALA A 53 -11.45 -12.13 -10.86
N ASN A 54 -11.37 -13.33 -10.29
CA ASN A 54 -12.45 -14.00 -9.60
C ASN A 54 -12.99 -13.15 -8.44
N PRO A 55 -14.29 -12.80 -8.43
CA PRO A 55 -14.92 -12.06 -7.33
C PRO A 55 -14.85 -12.78 -5.97
N LEU A 56 -14.74 -14.12 -5.97
CA LEU A 56 -14.56 -14.93 -4.76
C LEU A 56 -13.11 -14.97 -4.28
N GLY A 57 -12.18 -14.43 -5.08
CA GLY A 57 -10.77 -14.33 -4.81
C GLY A 57 -9.94 -15.57 -5.13
N GLY A 58 -8.64 -15.47 -4.86
CA GLY A 58 -7.66 -16.55 -5.02
C GLY A 58 -6.84 -16.49 -6.29
N ASP A 59 -7.19 -15.63 -7.26
CA ASP A 59 -6.43 -15.51 -8.50
C ASP A 59 -5.06 -14.85 -8.27
N THR A 60 -4.14 -15.14 -9.19
CA THR A 60 -2.84 -14.47 -9.30
C THR A 60 -2.80 -13.66 -10.57
N ILE A 61 -2.55 -12.36 -10.46
CA ILE A 61 -2.19 -11.49 -11.57
C ILE A 61 -0.67 -11.53 -11.67
N LEU A 62 -0.17 -12.22 -12.70
CA LEU A 62 1.25 -12.35 -12.99
C LEU A 62 1.64 -11.27 -14.00
N VAL A 63 2.46 -10.32 -13.59
CA VAL A 63 2.84 -9.14 -14.38
C VAL A 63 4.23 -9.35 -14.96
N CYS A 64 4.35 -9.32 -16.28
CA CYS A 64 5.62 -9.47 -16.96
C CYS A 64 6.32 -8.12 -17.12
N ASP A 65 7.64 -8.14 -17.31
CA ASP A 65 8.51 -6.98 -17.46
C ASP A 65 7.92 -5.99 -18.45
N GLY A 66 7.86 -4.73 -18.04
CA GLY A 66 7.23 -3.69 -18.85
C GLY A 66 6.91 -2.46 -18.03
N LEU A 67 6.48 -1.42 -18.74
CA LEU A 67 6.09 -0.14 -18.14
C LEU A 67 4.57 0.05 -18.21
N TYR A 68 3.92 -0.10 -17.06
CA TYR A 68 2.48 0.06 -16.89
C TYR A 68 2.16 1.44 -16.31
N THR A 69 1.85 2.40 -17.18
CA THR A 69 1.45 3.75 -16.76
C THR A 69 -0.06 3.77 -16.47
N GLU A 70 -0.44 3.42 -15.24
CA GLU A 70 -1.85 3.32 -14.84
C GLU A 70 -2.04 3.54 -13.32
N GLN A 71 -3.29 3.77 -12.91
CA GLN A 71 -3.71 3.63 -11.53
C GLN A 71 -4.53 2.35 -11.38
N VAL A 72 -4.10 1.47 -10.46
CA VAL A 72 -4.72 0.18 -10.23
C VAL A 72 -5.56 0.23 -8.95
N THR A 73 -6.86 -0.06 -9.06
CA THR A 73 -7.74 -0.23 -7.90
C THR A 73 -8.08 -1.72 -7.74
N ILE A 74 -7.61 -2.32 -6.65
CA ILE A 74 -7.80 -3.73 -6.32
C ILE A 74 -8.90 -3.86 -5.27
N ASN A 75 -10.03 -4.44 -5.67
CA ASN A 75 -11.22 -4.63 -4.84
C ASN A 75 -11.67 -6.10 -4.78
N LYS A 76 -10.75 -7.03 -5.06
CA LYS A 76 -10.93 -8.49 -4.98
C LYS A 76 -9.70 -9.09 -4.30
N SER A 77 -9.89 -10.19 -3.57
CA SER A 77 -8.77 -10.86 -2.89
C SER A 77 -7.92 -11.62 -3.90
N LEU A 78 -6.68 -11.19 -4.13
CA LEU A 78 -5.80 -11.75 -5.16
C LEU A 78 -4.32 -11.56 -4.82
N MET A 79 -3.45 -12.22 -5.57
CA MET A 79 -2.01 -11.94 -5.58
C MET A 79 -1.66 -11.11 -6.82
N LEU A 80 -1.03 -9.97 -6.64
CA LEU A 80 -0.43 -9.17 -7.71
C LEU A 80 1.08 -9.34 -7.62
N GLN A 81 1.68 -9.99 -8.62
CA GLN A 81 3.05 -10.44 -8.57
C GLN A 81 3.81 -10.18 -9.87
N GLY A 82 5.02 -9.62 -9.77
CA GLY A 82 5.94 -9.59 -10.92
C GLY A 82 6.48 -10.98 -11.25
N ALA A 83 6.55 -11.31 -12.54
CA ALA A 83 7.02 -12.60 -13.03
C ALA A 83 8.44 -12.94 -12.53
N ALA A 84 8.73 -14.24 -12.41
CA ALA A 84 9.99 -14.69 -11.81
C ALA A 84 11.22 -14.17 -12.60
N GLY A 85 12.12 -13.49 -11.90
CA GLY A 85 13.32 -12.89 -12.50
C GLY A 85 13.06 -11.60 -13.28
N GLN A 86 11.83 -11.10 -13.24
CA GLN A 86 11.37 -9.86 -13.87
C GLN A 86 11.03 -8.83 -12.78
N THR A 87 11.09 -7.55 -13.11
CA THR A 87 10.81 -6.40 -12.25
C THR A 87 9.93 -5.38 -12.98
N PRO A 88 8.65 -5.71 -13.23
CA PRO A 88 7.73 -4.81 -13.93
C PRO A 88 7.52 -3.51 -13.16
N THR A 89 7.32 -2.42 -13.91
CA THR A 89 7.15 -1.08 -13.34
C THR A 89 5.72 -0.60 -13.49
N VAL A 90 5.04 -0.34 -12.37
CA VAL A 90 3.76 0.38 -12.33
C VAL A 90 4.06 1.85 -12.06
N HIS A 91 3.86 2.69 -13.08
CA HIS A 91 4.23 4.09 -13.06
C HIS A 91 3.01 5.01 -12.95
N ALA A 92 3.14 6.09 -12.18
CA ALA A 92 2.09 7.09 -12.02
C ALA A 92 1.72 7.73 -13.37
N PRO A 93 0.42 7.78 -13.74
CA PRO A 93 -0.02 8.60 -14.86
C PRO A 93 0.20 10.09 -14.61
N ALA A 94 0.42 10.86 -15.69
CA ALA A 94 0.60 12.31 -15.61
C ALA A 94 -0.58 13.03 -14.92
N ALA A 95 -1.80 12.53 -15.12
CA ALA A 95 -3.00 13.01 -14.44
C ALA A 95 -3.58 11.88 -13.59
N MET A 96 -3.48 12.01 -12.27
CA MET A 96 -4.03 11.05 -11.33
C MET A 96 -5.42 11.47 -10.83
N VAL A 97 -6.34 10.51 -10.75
CA VAL A 97 -7.65 10.65 -10.11
C VAL A 97 -7.56 10.30 -8.63
N VAL A 98 -8.39 10.95 -7.80
CA VAL A 98 -8.51 10.70 -6.35
C VAL A 98 -8.73 9.19 -6.12
N PRO A 99 -7.97 8.55 -5.21
CA PRO A 99 -7.14 9.13 -4.15
C PRO A 99 -5.70 9.53 -4.56
N LYS A 100 -5.37 9.53 -5.84
CA LYS A 100 -4.03 9.83 -6.40
C LYS A 100 -2.95 8.87 -5.88
N SER A 101 -3.33 7.60 -5.79
CA SER A 101 -2.43 6.50 -5.46
C SER A 101 -2.20 5.64 -6.71
N ILE A 102 -0.97 5.14 -6.89
CA ILE A 102 -0.65 4.26 -8.03
C ILE A 102 -1.38 2.93 -7.87
N ILE A 103 -1.29 2.31 -6.69
CA ILE A 103 -2.07 1.12 -6.33
C ILE A 103 -2.96 1.45 -5.12
N THR A 104 -4.26 1.20 -5.25
CA THR A 104 -5.22 1.30 -4.15
C THR A 104 -5.82 -0.09 -3.87
N VAL A 105 -5.61 -0.61 -2.67
CA VAL A 105 -6.32 -1.78 -2.16
C VAL A 105 -7.48 -1.31 -1.30
N THR A 106 -8.69 -1.71 -1.67
CA THR A 106 -9.93 -1.21 -1.05
C THR A 106 -10.98 -2.30 -0.93
N ALA A 107 -12.02 -2.02 -0.16
CA ALA A 107 -13.03 -2.98 0.31
C ALA A 107 -12.46 -4.04 1.27
N LEU A 108 -13.33 -4.89 1.81
CA LEU A 108 -12.97 -5.95 2.76
C LEU A 108 -12.31 -7.15 2.05
N VAL A 109 -11.14 -6.93 1.45
CA VAL A 109 -10.38 -7.92 0.68
C VAL A 109 -8.97 -8.12 1.24
N SER A 110 -8.32 -9.20 0.81
CA SER A 110 -6.93 -9.50 1.16
C SER A 110 -6.07 -9.62 -0.10
N VAL A 111 -5.03 -8.79 -0.20
CA VAL A 111 -4.17 -8.71 -1.38
C VAL A 111 -2.71 -8.94 -1.02
N ILE A 112 -1.99 -9.67 -1.86
CA ILE A 112 -0.52 -9.74 -1.82
C ILE A 112 0.02 -8.89 -2.98
N ILE A 113 0.97 -8.01 -2.71
CA ILE A 113 1.69 -7.20 -3.70
C ILE A 113 3.17 -7.56 -3.58
N ASP A 114 3.70 -8.25 -4.58
CA ASP A 114 5.03 -8.86 -4.54
C ASP A 114 5.85 -8.58 -5.82
N ASN A 115 7.13 -8.29 -5.64
CA ASN A 115 8.12 -8.18 -6.72
C ASN A 115 7.77 -7.17 -7.83
N LEU A 116 7.34 -5.95 -7.46
CA LEU A 116 7.08 -4.86 -8.40
C LEU A 116 8.01 -3.65 -8.16
N ILE A 117 8.21 -2.85 -9.20
CA ILE A 117 8.62 -1.46 -9.07
C ILE A 117 7.35 -0.60 -9.10
N ILE A 118 7.10 0.19 -8.06
CA ILE A 118 6.02 1.17 -7.98
C ILE A 118 6.65 2.55 -7.98
N SER A 119 6.41 3.32 -9.04
CA SER A 119 7.23 4.50 -9.34
C SER A 119 6.38 5.73 -9.66
N GLY A 120 6.67 6.85 -9.00
CA GLY A 120 6.28 8.17 -9.50
C GLY A 120 7.35 8.73 -10.45
N PRO A 121 7.45 10.06 -10.62
CA PRO A 121 6.73 11.09 -9.91
C PRO A 121 5.31 11.33 -10.44
N GLY A 122 4.54 12.14 -9.74
CA GLY A 122 3.30 12.70 -10.27
C GLY A 122 3.57 13.80 -11.28
N GLY A 123 2.58 14.08 -12.14
CA GLY A 123 2.76 14.94 -13.32
C GLY A 123 2.71 16.45 -13.09
N SER A 124 2.61 16.93 -11.85
CA SER A 124 2.57 18.37 -11.56
C SER A 124 3.18 18.72 -10.20
N SER A 125 3.20 20.01 -9.84
CA SER A 125 4.04 20.57 -8.78
C SER A 125 3.49 20.43 -7.35
N CYS A 126 2.24 19.98 -7.16
CA CYS A 126 1.62 19.90 -5.84
C CYS A 126 0.39 19.00 -5.85
N ASP A 127 0.31 18.05 -4.92
CA ASP A 127 -0.80 17.09 -4.82
C ASP A 127 -1.06 16.35 -6.15
N SER A 128 -0.03 16.11 -6.96
CA SER A 128 -0.14 15.37 -8.22
C SER A 128 -0.11 13.85 -8.00
N ILE A 129 0.55 13.42 -6.92
CA ILE A 129 0.59 12.04 -6.41
C ILE A 129 0.52 12.04 -4.89
N ARG A 130 -0.42 11.30 -4.32
CA ARG A 130 -0.55 11.17 -2.86
C ARG A 130 0.20 9.98 -2.31
N SER A 131 0.18 8.84 -3.01
CA SER A 131 0.95 7.68 -2.58
C SER A 131 1.32 6.68 -3.68
N GLY A 132 2.31 5.83 -3.38
CA GLY A 132 2.60 4.66 -4.19
C GLY A 132 1.53 3.60 -3.98
N ILE A 133 1.42 3.09 -2.75
CA ILE A 133 0.41 2.09 -2.35
C ILE A 133 -0.49 2.69 -1.27
N ARG A 134 -1.81 2.50 -1.40
CA ARG A 134 -2.84 2.89 -0.43
C ARG A 134 -3.67 1.68 -0.03
N VAL A 135 -3.78 1.40 1.27
CA VAL A 135 -4.59 0.30 1.82
C VAL A 135 -5.66 0.88 2.72
N ASP A 136 -6.93 0.76 2.32
CA ASP A 136 -8.04 1.46 2.96
C ASP A 136 -9.37 0.68 2.92
N THR A 137 -10.42 1.26 3.49
CA THR A 137 -11.79 0.71 3.52
C THR A 137 -11.84 -0.72 4.10
N GLY A 138 -11.06 -0.96 5.16
CA GLY A 138 -10.97 -2.24 5.86
C GLY A 138 -10.21 -3.34 5.10
N ALA A 139 -9.53 -3.00 4.00
CA ALA A 139 -8.68 -3.94 3.28
C ALA A 139 -7.48 -4.40 4.10
N THR A 140 -6.97 -5.58 3.75
CA THR A 140 -5.68 -6.10 4.23
C THR A 140 -4.71 -6.29 3.07
N ALA A 141 -3.46 -5.86 3.22
CA ALA A 141 -2.43 -6.10 2.22
C ALA A 141 -1.16 -6.73 2.82
N THR A 142 -0.55 -7.67 2.11
CA THR A 142 0.85 -8.05 2.29
C THR A 142 1.66 -7.40 1.18
N ILE A 143 2.57 -6.51 1.53
CA ILE A 143 3.38 -5.73 0.59
C ILE A 143 4.82 -6.17 0.80
N THR A 144 5.40 -6.87 -0.17
CA THR A 144 6.73 -7.49 0.00
C THR A 144 7.60 -7.46 -1.24
N HIS A 145 8.93 -7.38 -1.07
CA HIS A 145 9.92 -7.40 -2.16
C HIS A 145 9.70 -6.34 -3.25
N ASN A 146 9.07 -5.22 -2.90
CA ASN A 146 8.84 -4.13 -3.86
C ASN A 146 9.93 -3.06 -3.76
N LEU A 147 10.22 -2.42 -4.90
CA LEU A 147 10.88 -1.12 -4.94
C LEU A 147 9.82 -0.04 -5.11
N ILE A 148 9.64 0.81 -4.12
CA ILE A 148 8.71 1.94 -4.15
C ILE A 148 9.54 3.22 -4.21
N THR A 149 9.56 3.86 -5.37
CA THR A 149 10.50 4.94 -5.68
C THR A 149 9.81 6.18 -6.23
N ASP A 150 10.42 7.34 -5.97
CA ASP A 150 10.06 8.61 -6.60
C ASP A 150 8.60 9.02 -6.40
N ILE A 151 8.03 8.71 -5.24
CA ILE A 151 6.66 9.08 -4.88
C ILE A 151 6.64 10.54 -4.43
N HIS A 152 6.77 11.45 -5.40
CA HIS A 152 6.83 12.89 -5.19
C HIS A 152 6.20 13.67 -6.36
N ASP A 153 5.90 14.95 -6.12
CA ASP A 153 5.49 15.88 -7.17
C ASP A 153 6.67 16.29 -8.05
N THR A 154 6.41 16.73 -9.29
CA THR A 154 7.46 17.30 -10.16
C THR A 154 7.15 18.77 -10.48
N PRO A 155 8.04 19.71 -10.11
CA PRO A 155 9.23 19.53 -9.29
C PRO A 155 8.92 19.15 -7.83
N PHE A 156 9.90 18.55 -7.14
CA PHE A 156 9.79 18.15 -5.73
C PHE A 156 9.37 19.34 -4.84
N GLY A 157 8.32 19.16 -4.03
CA GLY A 157 7.65 20.26 -3.34
C GLY A 157 7.32 20.02 -1.86
N GLY A 158 6.84 21.09 -1.20
CA GLY A 158 6.46 21.11 0.22
C GLY A 158 5.01 20.71 0.51
N CYS A 159 4.32 20.07 -0.43
CA CYS A 159 2.85 19.97 -0.48
C CYS A 159 2.20 18.95 0.48
N GLN A 160 2.97 18.35 1.40
CA GLN A 160 2.48 17.40 2.40
C GLN A 160 1.85 16.10 1.84
N ASN A 161 2.03 15.82 0.55
CA ASN A 161 1.71 14.56 -0.13
C ASN A 161 2.97 13.79 -0.53
N GLY A 162 2.80 12.66 -1.22
CA GLY A 162 3.87 11.80 -1.71
C GLY A 162 4.37 10.86 -0.62
N ILE A 163 3.52 9.89 -0.29
CA ILE A 163 3.77 8.86 0.72
C ILE A 163 4.04 7.52 0.02
N GLY A 164 5.14 6.83 0.32
CA GLY A 164 5.43 5.54 -0.30
C GLY A 164 4.29 4.53 -0.11
N ILE A 165 3.96 4.21 1.14
CA ILE A 165 2.82 3.35 1.53
C ILE A 165 1.98 4.07 2.58
N ILE A 166 0.66 4.15 2.37
CA ILE A 166 -0.30 4.63 3.37
C ILE A 166 -1.33 3.54 3.72
N VAL A 167 -1.57 3.33 5.01
CA VAL A 167 -2.49 2.34 5.57
C VAL A 167 -3.49 3.05 6.48
N GLY A 168 -4.75 3.16 6.06
CA GLY A 168 -5.71 4.02 6.73
C GLY A 168 -5.49 5.50 6.46
N SER A 169 -6.54 6.30 6.64
CA SER A 169 -6.48 7.76 6.49
C SER A 169 -7.56 8.42 7.34
N GLN A 170 -7.17 9.24 8.33
CA GLN A 170 -8.16 9.91 9.18
C GLN A 170 -8.95 10.95 8.37
N SER A 171 -8.29 11.66 7.45
CA SER A 171 -8.95 12.68 6.62
C SER A 171 -10.02 12.08 5.71
N ASP A 172 -9.83 10.84 5.28
CA ASP A 172 -10.76 10.14 4.38
C ASP A 172 -11.73 9.23 5.16
N GLY A 173 -11.58 9.13 6.49
CA GLY A 173 -12.40 8.27 7.34
C GLY A 173 -12.19 6.77 7.09
N THR A 174 -11.04 6.37 6.54
CA THR A 174 -10.76 4.99 6.15
C THR A 174 -9.79 4.32 7.12
N THR A 175 -9.88 3.00 7.21
CA THR A 175 -8.94 2.17 7.95
C THR A 175 -8.36 1.07 7.06
N GLY A 176 -7.20 0.54 7.43
CA GLY A 176 -6.58 -0.57 6.70
C GLY A 176 -5.63 -1.38 7.59
N MET A 177 -5.27 -2.56 7.12
CA MET A 177 -4.27 -3.42 7.76
C MET A 177 -3.20 -3.81 6.77
N ALA A 178 -1.92 -3.80 7.18
CA ALA A 178 -0.86 -4.23 6.28
C ALA A 178 0.25 -5.01 6.98
N THR A 179 0.79 -6.01 6.27
CA THR A 179 2.14 -6.53 6.52
C THR A 179 3.05 -5.95 5.46
N ILE A 180 4.04 -5.16 5.87
CA ILE A 180 4.97 -4.43 5.01
C ILE A 180 6.36 -4.97 5.31
N ASN A 181 6.84 -5.86 4.46
CA ASN A 181 8.04 -6.64 4.72
C ASN A 181 9.03 -6.63 3.55
N ASP A 182 10.33 -6.50 3.80
CA ASP A 182 11.38 -6.63 2.76
C ASP A 182 11.16 -5.73 1.51
N ASN A 183 10.66 -4.51 1.71
CA ASN A 183 10.56 -3.50 0.65
C ASN A 183 11.70 -2.48 0.71
N ILE A 184 12.01 -1.88 -0.43
CA ILE A 184 12.89 -0.72 -0.54
C ILE A 184 12.01 0.49 -0.87
N LEU A 185 12.05 1.51 -0.02
CA LEU A 185 11.35 2.77 -0.19
C LEU A 185 12.35 3.91 -0.27
N GLN A 186 12.32 4.67 -1.37
CA GLN A 186 13.20 5.81 -1.59
C GLN A 186 12.51 6.92 -2.40
N GLY A 187 13.03 8.15 -2.34
CA GLY A 187 12.51 9.25 -3.16
C GLY A 187 11.07 9.69 -2.83
N TYR A 188 10.49 9.31 -1.68
CA TYR A 188 9.17 9.79 -1.27
C TYR A 188 9.20 11.27 -0.83
N GLN A 189 8.12 12.02 -1.02
CA GLN A 189 8.09 13.46 -0.68
C GLN A 189 7.83 13.74 0.79
N LYS A 190 6.84 13.09 1.42
CA LYS A 190 6.43 13.39 2.80
C LYS A 190 6.66 12.24 3.78
N GLY A 191 6.31 11.02 3.38
CA GLY A 191 6.37 9.85 4.26
C GLY A 191 6.86 8.61 3.52
N GLY A 192 7.70 7.80 4.14
CA GLY A 192 8.02 6.48 3.59
C GLY A 192 6.84 5.55 3.76
N ILE A 193 6.54 5.21 5.02
CA ILE A 193 5.39 4.39 5.43
C ILE A 193 4.57 5.20 6.43
N VAL A 194 3.26 5.31 6.21
CA VAL A 194 2.32 5.98 7.11
C VAL A 194 1.19 5.04 7.47
N VAL A 195 0.98 4.80 8.76
CA VAL A 195 -0.19 4.09 9.29
C VAL A 195 -1.02 5.12 10.04
N ASP A 196 -2.26 5.32 9.62
CA ASP A 196 -3.08 6.41 10.10
C ASP A 196 -4.51 6.02 10.42
N ASN A 197 -5.16 6.81 11.27
CA ASN A 197 -6.53 6.64 11.75
C ASN A 197 -6.70 5.52 12.78
N ALA A 198 -7.61 5.76 13.72
CA ALA A 198 -8.03 4.75 14.69
C ALA A 198 -8.67 3.56 13.98
N GLY A 199 -8.20 2.34 14.32
CA GLY A 199 -8.63 1.10 13.68
C GLY A 199 -7.70 0.61 12.56
N SER A 200 -6.70 1.41 12.16
CA SER A 200 -5.64 0.94 11.26
C SER A 200 -4.47 0.33 12.02
N SER A 201 -3.80 -0.65 11.41
CA SER A 201 -2.63 -1.28 12.00
C SER A 201 -1.67 -1.81 10.95
N ALA A 202 -0.42 -2.05 11.34
CA ALA A 202 0.54 -2.70 10.46
C ALA A 202 1.58 -3.52 11.23
N VAL A 203 2.18 -4.45 10.51
CA VAL A 203 3.49 -5.06 10.79
C VAL A 203 4.47 -4.52 9.75
N ILE A 204 5.56 -3.91 10.20
CA ILE A 204 6.54 -3.19 9.39
C ILE A 204 7.92 -3.77 9.72
N THR A 205 8.40 -4.70 8.89
CA THR A 205 9.65 -5.42 9.16
C THR A 205 10.60 -5.47 7.99
N ASN A 206 11.91 -5.48 8.29
CA ASN A 206 12.96 -5.72 7.29
C ASN A 206 12.99 -4.75 6.09
N ASN A 207 12.33 -3.59 6.16
CA ASN A 207 12.31 -2.63 5.06
C ASN A 207 13.56 -1.73 5.08
N VAL A 208 13.95 -1.23 3.91
CA VAL A 208 14.92 -0.14 3.76
C VAL A 208 14.16 1.12 3.37
N VAL A 209 14.13 2.13 4.23
CA VAL A 209 13.39 3.38 4.04
C VAL A 209 14.34 4.56 4.04
N THR A 210 14.50 5.23 2.91
CA THR A 210 15.48 6.29 2.72
C THR A 210 14.83 7.59 2.24
N GLY A 211 14.88 8.63 3.08
CA GLY A 211 14.46 9.99 2.71
C GLY A 211 15.41 10.61 1.68
N VAL A 212 15.13 11.84 1.23
CA VAL A 212 15.95 12.50 0.19
C VAL A 212 17.28 13.04 0.72
N GLY A 213 17.59 12.80 2.00
CA GLY A 213 18.71 13.40 2.69
C GLY A 213 18.37 14.79 3.21
N ARG A 214 19.40 15.63 3.34
CA ARG A 214 19.26 16.99 3.85
C ARG A 214 18.48 17.85 2.85
N THR A 215 17.30 18.31 3.24
CA THR A 215 16.44 19.19 2.43
C THR A 215 15.92 20.39 3.23
N GLU A 216 15.66 21.50 2.54
CA GLU A 216 15.01 22.70 3.08
C GLU A 216 13.54 22.82 2.63
N ILE A 217 13.05 21.83 1.87
CA ILE A 217 11.73 21.90 1.21
C ILE A 217 10.63 21.30 2.08
N ILE A 218 10.88 20.12 2.68
CA ILE A 218 9.84 19.39 3.41
C ILE A 218 10.41 18.53 4.54
N ALA A 219 9.71 18.49 5.66
CA ALA A 219 9.99 17.57 6.77
C ALA A 219 9.43 16.17 6.47
N GLN A 220 10.34 15.24 6.15
CA GLN A 220 10.04 13.84 5.86
C GLN A 220 9.99 12.99 7.13
N ASN A 221 9.07 12.02 7.15
CA ASN A 221 9.08 10.95 8.13
C ASN A 221 9.35 9.61 7.45
N GLY A 222 10.29 8.81 7.98
CA GLY A 222 10.55 7.47 7.44
C GLY A 222 9.35 6.56 7.65
N VAL A 223 9.02 6.33 8.92
CA VAL A 223 7.78 5.65 9.34
C VAL A 223 6.99 6.59 10.23
N GLN A 224 5.69 6.75 9.97
CA GLN A 224 4.77 7.49 10.83
C GLN A 224 3.61 6.60 11.25
N VAL A 225 3.31 6.60 12.54
CA VAL A 225 2.11 6.00 13.13
C VAL A 225 1.31 7.14 13.73
N SER A 226 0.08 7.36 13.29
CA SER A 226 -0.64 8.56 13.72
C SER A 226 -2.13 8.42 13.96
N ARG A 227 -2.67 9.37 14.74
CA ARG A 227 -4.10 9.65 14.90
C ARG A 227 -4.93 8.42 15.24
N GLY A 228 -4.51 7.68 16.25
CA GLY A 228 -5.17 6.50 16.78
C GLY A 228 -4.74 5.18 16.13
N ALA A 229 -3.91 5.20 15.08
CA ALA A 229 -3.38 3.99 14.48
C ALA A 229 -2.53 3.17 15.46
N MET A 230 -2.57 1.84 15.32
CA MET A 230 -1.92 0.91 16.22
C MET A 230 -0.78 0.16 15.53
N VAL A 231 0.46 0.52 15.87
CA VAL A 231 1.65 -0.24 15.50
C VAL A 231 2.53 -0.37 16.75
N PRO A 232 2.39 -1.45 17.53
CA PRO A 232 3.22 -1.63 18.70
C PRO A 232 4.70 -1.79 18.32
N PRO A 233 5.65 -1.48 19.22
CA PRO A 233 7.07 -1.68 18.97
C PRO A 233 7.42 -3.08 18.45
N SER A 234 6.72 -4.13 18.91
CA SER A 234 6.91 -5.52 18.43
C SER A 234 6.64 -5.70 16.94
N ASN A 235 5.82 -4.84 16.35
CA ASN A 235 5.43 -4.89 14.96
C ASN A 235 6.29 -3.97 14.08
N LEU A 236 7.23 -3.21 14.65
CA LEU A 236 8.10 -2.30 13.91
C LEU A 236 9.55 -2.69 14.21
N GLN A 237 10.09 -3.65 13.45
CA GLN A 237 11.37 -4.31 13.77
C GLN A 237 12.25 -4.47 12.55
N ASN A 238 13.57 -4.50 12.74
CA ASN A 238 14.56 -4.83 11.70
C ASN A 238 14.57 -3.92 10.46
N ASN A 239 13.95 -2.74 10.53
CA ASN A 239 13.99 -1.79 9.42
C ASN A 239 15.30 -0.98 9.45
N THR A 240 15.80 -0.60 8.27
CA THR A 240 16.85 0.41 8.13
C THR A 240 16.22 1.71 7.66
N ILE A 241 16.22 2.74 8.51
CA ILE A 241 15.55 4.02 8.21
C ILE A 241 16.57 5.14 8.26
N THR A 242 16.77 5.83 7.14
CA THR A 242 17.82 6.83 6.98
C THR A 242 17.41 8.03 6.13
N GLY A 243 18.21 9.09 6.17
CA GLY A 243 18.08 10.21 5.22
C GLY A 243 16.86 11.10 5.43
N ASN A 244 16.13 10.98 6.54
CA ASN A 244 15.04 11.90 6.88
C ASN A 244 15.62 13.12 7.61
N PHE A 245 16.02 14.15 6.86
CA PHE A 245 16.66 15.33 7.45
C PHE A 245 16.11 16.63 6.88
N TYR A 246 15.45 17.42 7.74
CA TYR A 246 14.91 18.72 7.37
C TYR A 246 15.67 19.86 8.03
N LEU A 247 16.25 20.72 7.21
CA LEU A 247 16.90 21.92 7.69
C LEU A 247 15.91 23.08 7.67
N ASN A 248 15.22 23.31 8.80
CA ASN A 248 14.42 24.52 8.93
C ASN A 248 15.33 25.74 9.06
N ARG A 249 15.41 26.56 8.00
CA ARG A 249 16.13 27.85 8.03
C ARG A 249 15.23 29.04 8.33
N SER A 250 13.91 28.86 8.38
CA SER A 250 12.99 29.97 8.62
C SER A 250 12.82 30.23 10.11
N ALA A 251 13.08 31.47 10.53
CA ALA A 251 12.79 31.94 11.88
C ALA A 251 11.29 32.19 12.14
N SER A 252 10.46 32.17 11.08
CA SER A 252 9.03 32.48 11.15
C SER A 252 8.13 31.24 11.07
N THR A 253 8.68 30.05 10.85
CA THR A 253 7.91 28.80 10.85
C THR A 253 8.01 28.12 12.19
N THR A 254 6.90 27.52 12.64
CA THR A 254 6.90 26.60 13.78
C THR A 254 8.00 25.55 13.57
N PRO A 255 8.85 25.25 14.56
CA PRO A 255 9.88 24.24 14.42
C PRO A 255 9.28 22.90 13.99
N ALA A 256 9.55 22.50 12.74
CA ALA A 256 9.23 21.18 12.23
C ALA A 256 10.51 20.35 12.14
N PHE A 257 10.39 19.05 12.40
CA PHE A 257 11.50 18.10 12.35
C PHE A 257 11.14 16.95 11.42
N ALA A 258 12.11 16.50 10.64
CA ALA A 258 12.06 15.21 9.98
C ALA A 258 12.42 14.11 10.98
N THR A 259 11.75 12.97 10.88
CA THR A 259 11.93 11.87 11.84
C THR A 259 12.18 10.55 11.13
N GLY A 260 13.02 9.68 11.69
CA GLY A 260 13.10 8.27 11.28
C GLY A 260 11.78 7.56 11.57
N ILE A 261 11.39 7.50 12.84
CA ILE A 261 10.12 6.93 13.31
C ILE A 261 9.35 7.98 14.12
N LEU A 262 8.15 8.35 13.66
CA LEU A 262 7.27 9.29 14.35
C LEU A 262 6.00 8.58 14.84
N TYR A 263 5.73 8.61 16.14
CA TYR A 263 4.39 8.37 16.70
C TYR A 263 3.74 9.72 16.97
N PHE A 264 2.65 10.05 16.26
CA PHE A 264 1.93 11.33 16.39
C PHE A 264 0.46 11.08 16.70
N GLN A 265 0.05 11.28 17.95
CA GLN A 265 -1.30 10.94 18.42
C GLN A 265 -1.65 9.49 18.13
N ALA A 266 -0.67 8.58 18.14
CA ALA A 266 -0.88 7.17 17.87
C ALA A 266 -1.77 6.53 18.93
N GLY A 267 -2.45 5.43 18.58
CA GLY A 267 -3.17 4.63 19.56
C GLY A 267 -2.22 4.15 20.66
N ASP A 268 -2.74 3.99 21.89
CA ASP A 268 -1.93 3.57 23.04
C ASP A 268 -1.36 2.16 22.80
N ALA A 269 -0.13 2.14 22.29
CA ALA A 269 0.56 0.92 21.94
C ALA A 269 0.97 0.10 23.16
N SER A 270 0.73 0.58 24.40
CA SER A 270 1.52 0.19 25.56
C SER A 270 2.99 0.24 25.15
N PHE A 271 3.61 1.43 25.17
CA PHE A 271 5.02 1.64 24.77
C PHE A 271 6.02 0.92 25.70
N ALA A 272 5.84 -0.38 25.90
CA ALA A 272 6.67 -1.26 26.67
C ALA A 272 7.83 -1.72 25.77
N GLY A 273 9.00 -1.15 26.00
CA GLY A 273 10.24 -1.53 25.33
C GLY A 273 10.75 -0.44 24.38
N PRO A 274 12.05 -0.47 24.06
CA PRO A 274 12.65 0.58 23.24
C PRO A 274 12.32 0.33 21.76
N LEU A 275 11.76 1.34 21.07
CA LEU A 275 11.44 1.33 19.64
C LEU A 275 12.63 1.03 18.70
N ASN A 276 13.85 0.99 19.26
CA ASN A 276 15.10 0.79 18.55
C ASN A 276 15.66 -0.65 18.62
N SER A 277 15.01 -1.60 19.32
CA SER A 277 15.67 -2.88 19.65
C SER A 277 16.09 -3.71 18.42
N GLY A 278 15.39 -3.58 17.28
CA GLY A 278 15.80 -4.16 15.98
C GLY A 278 16.04 -3.16 14.86
N ASN A 279 15.60 -1.90 14.99
CA ASN A 279 15.67 -0.92 13.88
C ASN A 279 17.04 -0.22 13.81
N LYS A 280 17.58 -0.10 12.60
CA LYS A 280 18.81 0.64 12.31
C LYS A 280 18.47 2.07 11.86
N LEU A 281 18.47 3.00 12.81
CA LEU A 281 18.13 4.41 12.58
C LEU A 281 19.41 5.26 12.54
N ARG A 282 19.72 5.87 11.38
CA ARG A 282 20.91 6.72 11.22
C ARG A 282 20.68 7.82 10.20
N HIS A 283 21.40 8.93 10.34
CA HIS A 283 21.31 10.08 9.43
C HIS A 283 19.88 10.65 9.28
N ASN A 284 19.04 10.46 10.30
CA ASN A 284 17.78 11.19 10.44
C ASN A 284 18.03 12.41 11.33
N GLN A 285 17.28 13.49 11.14
CA GLN A 285 17.35 14.66 12.01
C GLN A 285 16.94 14.31 13.45
N VAL A 286 15.83 13.56 13.59
CA VAL A 286 15.43 12.89 14.83
C VAL A 286 15.23 11.41 14.52
N ASN A 287 15.83 10.50 15.28
CA ASN A 287 15.66 9.06 15.01
C ASN A 287 14.26 8.58 15.40
N VAL A 288 13.80 8.92 16.61
CA VAL A 288 12.49 8.54 17.12
C VAL A 288 11.86 9.75 17.82
N SER A 289 10.60 10.03 17.52
CA SER A 289 9.80 11.05 18.22
C SER A 289 8.43 10.47 18.56
N ILE A 290 7.95 10.78 19.77
CA ILE A 290 6.61 10.43 20.24
C ILE A 290 5.93 11.72 20.65
N ILE A 291 4.81 12.02 20.01
CA ILE A 291 3.97 13.19 20.26
C ILE A 291 2.59 12.64 20.61
N PRO A 292 2.10 12.81 21.85
CA PRO A 292 0.79 12.34 22.28
C PRO A 292 -0.38 12.98 21.52
#